data_AF-A0A927GPL4-F1
#
_entry.id   AF-A0A927GPL4-F1
#
_cell.length_a   1.000
_cell.length_b   1.000
_cell.length_c   1.000
_cell.angle_alpha   90.00
_cell.angle_beta   90.00
_cell.angle_gamma   90.00
#
_symmetry.space_group_name_H-M   'P 1'
#
loop_
_entity.id
_entity.type
_entity.pdbx_description
1 polymer ?
#
loop_
_entity_poly.entity_id
_entity_poly.type
_entity_poly.pdbx_seq_one_letter_code
_entity_poly.pdbx_strand_id
1 'polypeptide(L)'
;MADAGTAAGAGVRLGTCSGGKHTRWQVELVDPVRKLYQFRPTHIEGRCLDIPNSEVVQGKPVRQWTCNQTDAQLWRVKPIAWPA
;
A
#
# COMPACT_ATOMS: atom_id res chain seq x y z
N MET A 1 12.81 1.10 16.70
CA MET A 1 12.51 1.44 15.30
C MET A 1 11.07 1.91 15.25
N ALA A 2 10.84 3.22 15.22
CA ALA A 2 9.52 3.84 15.36
C ALA A 2 8.74 3.81 14.03
N ASP A 3 8.84 2.73 13.25
CA ASP A 3 8.66 2.85 11.79
C ASP A 3 8.22 1.54 11.11
N ALA A 4 7.79 0.55 11.89
CA ALA A 4 7.38 -0.78 11.43
C ALA A 4 6.09 -1.23 12.10
N GLY A 5 5.11 -0.33 12.20
CA GLY A 5 3.81 -0.65 12.82
C GLY A 5 3.19 -1.90 12.19
N THR A 6 2.65 -2.78 13.03
CA THR A 6 1.98 -4.04 12.62
C THR A 6 0.46 -3.99 12.82
N ALA A 7 -0.03 -3.01 13.57
CA ALA A 7 -1.44 -2.81 13.82
C ALA A 7 -2.20 -2.45 12.53
N ALA A 8 -3.45 -2.90 12.44
CA ALA A 8 -4.40 -2.34 11.47
C ALA A 8 -4.56 -0.85 11.80
N GLY A 9 -4.47 0.00 10.79
CA GLY A 9 -4.61 1.44 11.01
C GLY A 9 -3.30 2.19 11.04
N ALA A 10 -2.18 1.48 11.16
CA ALA A 10 -0.86 2.12 11.14
C ALA A 10 -0.65 2.87 9.81
N GLY A 11 -0.28 4.15 9.92
CA GLY A 11 0.01 4.99 8.77
C GLY A 11 1.24 4.49 8.00
N VAL A 12 1.19 4.60 6.68
CA VAL A 12 2.35 4.37 5.82
C VAL A 12 3.04 5.71 5.61
N ARG A 13 4.36 5.72 5.71
CA ARG A 13 5.19 6.92 5.56
C ARG A 13 6.43 6.61 4.73
N LEU A 14 6.99 7.65 4.14
CA LEU A 14 8.28 7.58 3.46
C LEU A 14 9.40 7.49 4.50
N GLY A 15 10.44 6.72 4.17
CA GLY A 15 11.62 6.57 5.01
C GLY A 15 12.78 6.05 4.17
N THR A 16 13.97 6.05 4.76
CA THR A 16 15.18 5.55 4.10
C THR A 16 15.01 4.07 3.73
N CYS A 17 15.42 3.69 2.52
CA CYS A 17 15.50 2.30 2.09
C CYS A 17 16.54 1.55 2.93
N SER A 18 16.12 1.01 4.07
CA SER A 18 16.98 0.34 5.06
C SER A 18 17.21 -1.14 4.77
N GLY A 19 16.59 -1.68 3.71
CA GLY A 19 16.59 -3.12 3.41
C GLY A 19 15.69 -3.96 4.32
N GLY A 20 15.06 -3.36 5.33
CA GLY A 20 14.14 -4.03 6.24
C GLY A 20 12.86 -4.49 5.54
N LYS A 21 12.18 -5.51 6.09
CA LYS A 21 10.87 -5.97 5.58
C LYS A 21 9.81 -4.85 5.57
N HIS A 22 9.88 -3.92 6.52
CA HIS A 22 8.93 -2.79 6.63
C HIS A 22 9.09 -1.73 5.53
N THR A 23 10.18 -1.75 4.75
CA THR A 23 10.37 -0.90 3.55
C THR A 23 10.15 -1.68 2.26
N ARG A 24 9.57 -2.89 2.31
CA ARG A 24 9.35 -3.77 1.16
C ARG A 24 7.87 -4.09 1.01
N TRP A 25 7.42 -4.06 -0.24
CA TRP A 25 6.05 -4.32 -0.64
C TRP A 25 6.01 -5.39 -1.73
N GLN A 26 5.09 -6.34 -1.58
CA GLN A 26 4.67 -7.23 -2.65
C GLN A 26 3.55 -6.54 -3.43
N VAL A 27 3.67 -6.53 -4.76
CA VAL A 27 2.64 -5.99 -5.66
C VAL A 27 1.96 -7.16 -6.35
N GLU A 28 0.67 -7.33 -6.10
CA GLU A 28 -0.11 -8.45 -6.61
C GLU A 28 -1.17 -7.95 -7.59
N LEU A 29 -1.23 -8.53 -8.79
CA LEU A 29 -2.30 -8.26 -9.76
C LEU A 29 -3.55 -9.06 -9.36
N VAL A 30 -4.59 -8.37 -8.90
CA VAL A 30 -5.82 -9.02 -8.38
C VAL A 30 -6.98 -8.96 -9.36
N ASP A 31 -6.96 -8.03 -10.31
CA ASP A 31 -7.91 -7.98 -11.43
C ASP A 31 -7.13 -7.72 -12.74
N PRO A 32 -6.89 -8.77 -13.55
CA PRO A 32 -6.18 -8.64 -14.82
C PRO A 32 -6.93 -7.83 -15.87
N VAL A 33 -8.26 -7.82 -15.83
CA VAL A 33 -9.11 -7.14 -16.81
C VAL A 33 -9.07 -5.64 -16.59
N ARG A 34 -9.26 -5.21 -15.34
CA ARG A 34 -9.24 -3.80 -14.94
C ARG A 34 -7.83 -3.29 -14.59
N LYS A 35 -6.83 -4.17 -14.59
CA LYS A 35 -5.43 -3.91 -14.22
C LYS A 35 -5.32 -3.30 -12.83
N LEU A 36 -5.97 -3.94 -11.85
CA LEU A 36 -5.96 -3.51 -10.45
C LEU A 36 -4.98 -4.34 -9.63
N TYR A 37 -4.22 -3.65 -8.79
CA TYR A 37 -3.18 -4.22 -7.96
C TYR A 37 -3.48 -4.01 -6.48
N GLN A 38 -3.00 -4.95 -5.65
CA GLN A 38 -2.89 -4.77 -4.22
C GLN A 38 -1.41 -4.64 -3.82
N PHE A 39 -1.14 -3.70 -2.92
CA PHE A 39 0.18 -3.52 -2.31
C PHE A 39 0.14 -4.13 -0.91
N ARG A 40 0.94 -5.18 -0.69
CA ARG A 40 1.01 -5.91 0.59
C ARG A 40 2.37 -5.69 1.25
N PRO A 41 2.43 -5.24 2.51
CA PRO A 41 3.70 -5.06 3.19
C PRO A 41 4.30 -6.43 3.53
N THR A 42 5.62 -6.60 3.37
CA THR A 42 6.25 -7.93 3.58
C THR A 42 6.55 -8.25 5.05
N HIS A 43 6.41 -7.30 5.97
CA HIS A 43 6.63 -7.51 7.40
C HIS A 43 5.39 -7.99 8.16
N ILE A 44 4.20 -7.96 7.53
CA ILE A 44 2.94 -8.34 8.16
C ILE A 44 1.96 -8.90 7.12
N GLU A 45 1.49 -10.12 7.33
CA GLU A 45 0.56 -10.78 6.43
C GLU A 45 -0.87 -10.27 6.59
N GLY A 46 -1.71 -10.50 5.56
CA GLY A 46 -3.12 -10.08 5.58
C GLY A 46 -3.37 -8.57 5.58
N ARG A 47 -2.31 -7.76 5.36
CA ARG A 47 -2.40 -6.30 5.25
C ARG A 47 -2.30 -5.83 3.81
N CYS A 48 -3.02 -4.75 3.52
CA CYS A 48 -3.07 -4.08 2.23
C CYS A 48 -2.90 -2.57 2.43
N LEU A 49 -2.29 -1.89 1.45
CA LEU A 49 -2.29 -0.42 1.38
C LEU A 49 -3.72 0.08 1.16
N ASP A 50 -4.18 0.95 2.04
CA ASP A 50 -5.59 1.30 2.22
C ASP A 50 -5.77 2.82 2.31
N ILE A 51 -6.80 3.34 1.62
CA ILE A 51 -7.32 4.68 1.83
C ILE A 51 -8.27 4.62 3.04
N PRO A 52 -7.97 5.34 4.14
CA PRO A 52 -8.80 5.24 5.33
C PRO A 52 -10.26 5.59 5.03
N ASN A 53 -11.20 4.75 5.49
CA ASN A 53 -12.65 4.93 5.32
C ASN A 53 -13.12 5.09 3.87
N SER A 54 -12.33 4.65 2.87
CA SER A 54 -12.63 4.81 1.43
C SER A 54 -12.84 6.25 0.98
N GLU A 55 -12.37 7.23 1.75
CA GLU A 55 -12.57 8.64 1.47
C GLU A 55 -11.41 9.17 0.63
N VAL A 56 -11.64 9.27 -0.67
CA VAL A 56 -10.64 9.66 -1.67
C VAL A 56 -10.55 11.18 -1.75
N VAL A 57 -9.88 11.78 -0.76
CA VAL A 57 -9.56 13.22 -0.74
C VAL A 57 -8.06 13.44 -0.88
N GLN A 58 -7.69 14.49 -1.61
CA GLN A 58 -6.29 14.83 -1.84
C GLN A 58 -5.56 15.11 -0.52
N GLY A 59 -4.32 14.64 -0.42
CA GLY A 59 -3.50 14.83 0.79
C GLY A 59 -3.84 13.87 1.93
N LYS A 60 -4.85 13.01 1.78
CA LYS A 60 -5.16 12.00 2.81
C LYS A 60 -4.01 10.99 2.93
N PRO A 61 -3.42 10.81 4.13
CA PRO A 61 -2.44 9.77 4.34
C PRO A 61 -3.04 8.38 4.18
N VAL A 62 -2.30 7.50 3.51
CA VAL A 62 -2.66 6.08 3.38
C VAL A 62 -2.19 5.29 4.60
N ARG A 63 -2.82 4.16 4.84
CA ARG A 63 -2.52 3.26 5.97
C ARG A 63 -2.36 1.82 5.50
N GLN A 64 -1.93 0.95 6.39
CA GLN A 64 -2.13 -0.48 6.23
C GLN A 64 -3.43 -0.89 6.94
N TRP A 65 -4.26 -1.70 6.29
CA TRP A 65 -5.48 -2.24 6.88
C TRP A 65 -5.64 -3.72 6.56
N THR A 66 -6.53 -4.41 7.28
CA THR A 66 -6.93 -5.77 6.92
C THR A 66 -7.41 -5.77 5.48
N CYS A 67 -6.87 -6.67 4.65
CA CYS A 67 -7.32 -6.81 3.28
C CYS A 67 -8.82 -7.18 3.27
N ASN A 68 -9.65 -6.35 2.64
CA ASN A 68 -11.10 -6.47 2.67
C ASN A 68 -11.75 -6.39 1.28
N GLN A 69 -10.93 -6.43 0.21
CA GLN A 69 -11.37 -6.45 -1.19
C GLN A 69 -12.21 -5.23 -1.62
N THR A 70 -12.16 -4.14 -0.86
CA THR A 70 -12.83 -2.89 -1.24
C THR A 70 -11.94 -2.05 -2.18
N ASP A 71 -12.56 -1.14 -2.93
CA ASP A 71 -11.87 -0.24 -3.85
C ASP A 71 -10.80 0.62 -3.16
N ALA A 72 -10.93 0.88 -1.85
CA ALA A 72 -9.94 1.60 -1.06
C ALA A 72 -8.57 0.92 -0.99
N GLN A 73 -8.48 -0.34 -1.41
CA GLN A 73 -7.26 -1.15 -1.40
C GLN A 73 -6.80 -1.57 -2.80
N LEU A 74 -7.49 -1.09 -3.85
CA LEU A 74 -7.20 -1.43 -5.24
C LEU A 74 -6.54 -0.24 -5.94
N TRP A 75 -5.35 -0.50 -6.49
CA TRP A 75 -4.49 0.54 -7.04
C TRP A 75 -4.25 0.31 -8.53
N ARG A 76 -4.23 1.40 -9.30
CA ARG A 76 -3.72 1.40 -10.67
C ARG A 76 -2.30 1.93 -10.67
N VAL A 77 -1.37 1.15 -11.21
CA VAL A 77 0.01 1.57 -11.41
C VAL A 77 0.13 2.16 -12.81
N LYS A 78 0.54 3.42 -12.91
CA LYS A 78 0.88 4.06 -14.18
C LYS A 78 2.40 4.12 -14.29
N PRO A 79 3.02 3.49 -15.31
CA PRO A 79 4.44 3.67 -15.57
C PRO A 79 4.72 5.16 -15.75
N ILE A 80 5.68 5.67 -14.98
CA ILE A 80 6.25 6.98 -15.26
C ILE A 80 7.39 6.76 -16.24
N ALA A 81 7.30 7.37 -17.42
CA ALA A 81 8.45 7.49 -18.29
C ALA A 81 9.29 8.62 -17.71
N TRP A 82 10.40 8.28 -17.06
CA TRP A 82 11.40 9.30 -16.76
C TRP A 82 12.00 9.75 -18.10
N PRO A 83 11.87 11.03 -18.48
CA PRO A 83 12.66 11.54 -19.58
C PRO A 83 14.14 11.36 -19.19
N ALA A 84 14.90 10.74 -20.10
CA ALA A 84 16.34 10.57 -19.97
C ALA A 84 17.05 11.93 -19.90
#